data_AF-A0A0G4JSP1-F1
#
_entry.id   AF-A0A0G4JSP1-F1
#
_cell.length_a   1.000
_cell.length_b   1.000
_cell.length_c   1.000
_cell.angle_alpha   90.00
_cell.angle_beta   90.00
_cell.angle_gamma   90.00
#
_symmetry.space_group_name_H-M   'P 1'
#
loop_
_entity.id
_entity.type
_entity.pdbx_description
1 polymer ?
#
loop_
_entity_poly.entity_id
_entity_poly.type
_entity_poly.pdbx_seq_one_letter_code
_entity_poly.pdbx_strand_id
1 'polypeptide(L)'
;MDDYPLLRNLIGAYFNQDIDIIAGTDSFEGQVEYYLADASEGFLRALTAEMDEFEARHPGELDDAFMQTFHPEVEIDDVGQFFADFRAIIQSKRNV
;
A
#
# COMPACT_ATOMS: atom_id res chain seq x y z
N MET A 1 -12.63 14.02 8.84
CA MET A 1 -11.49 13.72 7.95
C MET A 1 -11.07 12.33 8.36
N ASP A 2 -11.45 11.34 7.55
CA ASP A 2 -10.91 10.00 7.71
C ASP A 2 -9.47 10.11 7.20
N ASP A 3 -8.54 10.20 8.14
CA ASP A 3 -7.12 10.31 7.82
C ASP A 3 -6.58 8.89 7.87
N TYR A 4 -6.06 8.42 6.74
CA TYR A 4 -5.40 7.12 6.60
C TYR A 4 -3.88 7.35 6.58
N PRO A 5 -3.26 7.71 7.73
CA PRO A 5 -1.87 8.15 7.77
C PRO A 5 -0.90 7.05 7.32
N LEU A 6 -1.20 5.78 7.56
CA LEU A 6 -0.32 4.68 7.15
C LEU A 6 -0.45 4.41 5.65
N LEU A 7 -1.65 4.48 5.08
CA LEU A 7 -1.84 4.47 3.63
C LEU A 7 -1.15 5.68 2.98
N ARG A 8 -1.30 6.89 3.52
CA ARG A 8 -0.60 8.08 3.00
C ARG A 8 0.93 7.90 3.00
N ASN A 9 1.46 7.33 4.08
CA ASN A 9 2.90 7.03 4.17
C ASN A 9 3.30 6.00 3.09
N LEU A 10 2.55 4.91 2.99
CA LEU A 10 2.76 3.91 1.94
C LEU A 10 2.74 4.56 0.56
N ILE A 11 1.77 5.42 0.26
CA ILE A 11 1.65 6.04 -1.06
C ILE A 11 2.84 6.96 -1.33
N GLY A 12 3.22 7.82 -0.38
CA GLY A 12 4.38 8.69 -0.57
C GLY A 12 5.71 7.94 -0.69
N ALA A 13 5.83 6.78 -0.01
CA ALA A 13 7.05 5.98 -0.03
C ALA A 13 7.16 5.07 -1.26
N TYR A 14 6.04 4.49 -1.69
CA TYR A 14 5.99 3.46 -2.73
C TYR A 14 5.66 4.02 -4.10
N PHE A 15 4.77 5.01 -4.15
CA PHE A 15 4.31 5.64 -5.39
C PHE A 15 4.99 6.99 -5.61
N ASN A 16 6.31 7.01 -5.35
CA ASN A 16 7.20 8.05 -5.86
C ASN A 16 7.92 7.54 -7.11
N GLN A 17 8.40 8.47 -7.94
CA GLN A 17 9.05 8.15 -9.21
C GLN A 17 10.38 7.39 -9.07
N ASP A 18 10.97 7.34 -7.87
CA ASP A 18 12.30 6.81 -7.63
C ASP A 18 12.29 5.47 -6.84
N ILE A 19 11.13 4.83 -6.65
CA ILE A 19 11.01 3.65 -5.79
C ILE A 19 11.84 2.46 -6.28
N ASP A 20 11.97 2.30 -7.59
CA ASP A 20 12.83 1.31 -8.24
C ASP A 20 14.31 1.54 -7.90
N ILE A 21 14.74 2.81 -7.91
CA ILE A 21 16.09 3.24 -7.55
C ILE A 21 16.32 3.05 -6.05
N ILE A 22 15.36 3.42 -5.20
CA ILE A 22 15.46 3.36 -3.73
C ILE A 22 15.48 1.91 -3.24
N ALA A 23 14.57 1.08 -3.74
CA ALA A 23 14.48 -0.33 -3.40
C ALA A 23 15.57 -1.17 -4.10
N GLY A 24 16.18 -0.64 -5.16
CA GLY A 24 17.17 -1.36 -5.98
C GLY A 24 16.56 -2.52 -6.76
N THR A 25 15.26 -2.47 -7.05
CA THR A 25 14.51 -3.52 -7.75
C THR A 25 13.30 -2.93 -8.49
N ASP A 26 13.05 -3.46 -9.69
CA ASP A 26 11.88 -3.11 -10.51
C ASP A 26 10.67 -4.01 -10.20
N SER A 27 10.85 -5.02 -9.33
CA SER A 27 9.76 -5.92 -8.96
C SER A 27 8.86 -5.31 -7.89
N PHE A 28 7.55 -5.38 -8.12
CA PHE A 28 6.53 -4.98 -7.14
C PHE A 28 6.80 -5.61 -5.77
N GLU A 29 6.99 -6.94 -5.76
CA GLU A 29 7.27 -7.71 -4.54
C GLU A 29 8.52 -7.20 -3.82
N GLY A 30 9.63 -6.97 -4.53
CA GLY A 30 10.88 -6.51 -3.91
C GLY A 30 10.76 -5.08 -3.35
N GLN A 31 10.02 -4.20 -4.02
CA GLN A 31 9.74 -2.85 -3.52
C GLN A 31 8.88 -2.91 -2.25
N VAL A 32 7.88 -3.81 -2.21
CA VAL A 32 7.02 -3.99 -1.03
C VAL A 32 7.85 -4.59 0.11
N GLU A 33 8.68 -5.58 -0.17
CA GLU A 33 9.57 -6.19 0.82
C GLU A 33 10.54 -5.18 1.43
N TYR A 34 11.08 -4.27 0.61
CA TYR A 34 11.92 -3.15 1.03
C TYR A 34 11.17 -2.20 1.95
N TYR A 35 9.98 -1.75 1.56
CA TYR A 35 9.14 -0.88 2.40
C TYR A 35 8.81 -1.54 3.75
N LEU A 36 8.59 -2.86 3.74
CA LEU A 36 8.26 -3.64 4.92
C LEU A 36 9.49 -4.20 5.65
N ALA A 37 10.72 -3.81 5.31
CA ALA A 37 11.94 -4.43 5.85
C ALA A 37 12.04 -4.28 7.37
N ASP A 38 11.73 -3.09 7.89
CA ASP A 38 11.80 -2.75 9.32
C ASP A 38 10.42 -2.56 9.98
N ALA A 39 9.36 -3.02 9.32
CA ALA A 39 8.00 -2.84 9.80
C ALA A 39 7.69 -3.77 11.00
N SER A 40 7.22 -3.18 12.11
CA SER A 40 6.76 -3.96 13.26
C SER A 40 5.41 -4.65 12.99
N GLU A 41 5.12 -5.76 13.66
CA GLU A 41 3.82 -6.43 13.52
C GLU A 41 2.62 -5.51 13.82
N GLY A 42 2.78 -4.59 14.78
CA GLY A 42 1.75 -3.62 15.13
C GLY A 42 1.48 -2.64 13.98
N PHE A 43 2.55 -2.19 13.31
CA PHE A 43 2.45 -1.37 12.11
C PHE A 43 1.75 -2.13 10.96
N LEU A 44 2.17 -3.37 10.70
CA LEU A 44 1.57 -4.19 9.63
C LEU A 44 0.06 -4.38 9.84
N ARG A 45 -0.35 -4.70 11.06
CA ARG A 45 -1.78 -4.85 11.41
C ARG A 45 -2.57 -3.56 11.21
N ALA A 46 -2.00 -2.42 11.63
CA ALA A 46 -2.65 -1.13 11.49
C ALA A 46 -2.78 -0.71 10.03
N LEU A 47 -1.74 -0.94 9.20
CA LEU A 47 -1.77 -0.66 7.78
C LEU A 47 -2.84 -1.51 7.06
N THR A 48 -2.91 -2.81 7.36
CA THR A 48 -3.97 -3.66 6.79
C THR A 48 -5.36 -3.24 7.24
N ALA A 49 -5.52 -2.74 8.46
CA ALA A 49 -6.81 -2.24 8.94
C ALA A 49 -7.23 -0.97 8.19
N GLU A 50 -6.29 -0.06 7.89
CA GLU A 50 -6.60 1.11 7.05
C GLU A 50 -7.01 0.72 5.62
N MET A 51 -6.38 -0.31 5.03
CA MET A 51 -6.79 -0.86 3.73
C MET A 51 -8.23 -1.39 3.78
N ASP A 52 -8.55 -2.22 4.78
CA ASP A 52 -9.89 -2.80 4.96
C ASP A 52 -10.95 -1.71 5.16
N GLU A 53 -10.62 -0.69 5.96
CA GLU A 53 -11.49 0.44 6.25
C GLU A 53 -11.74 1.31 5.00
N PHE A 54 -10.70 1.53 4.19
CA PHE A 54 -10.81 2.26 2.92
C PHE A 54 -11.73 1.52 1.94
N GLU A 55 -11.51 0.22 1.73
CA GLU A 55 -12.35 -0.61 0.86
C GLU A 55 -13.81 -0.62 1.31
N ALA A 56 -14.05 -0.75 2.62
CA ALA A 56 -15.40 -0.78 3.18
C ALA A 56 -16.15 0.55 3.02
N ARG A 57 -15.44 1.68 3.01
CA ARG A 57 -16.04 3.01 2.83
C ARG A 57 -16.33 3.38 1.38
N HIS A 58 -15.64 2.77 0.42
CA HIS A 58 -15.75 3.11 -1.00
C HIS A 58 -16.21 1.90 -1.86
N PRO A 59 -17.37 1.28 -1.54
CA PRO A 59 -17.84 0.13 -2.30
C PRO A 59 -18.25 0.55 -3.72
N GLY A 60 -17.52 0.05 -4.72
CA GLY A 60 -17.81 0.29 -6.13
C GLY A 60 -17.20 1.57 -6.73
N GLU A 61 -16.48 2.37 -5.93
CA GLU A 61 -15.77 3.59 -6.36
C GLU A 61 -14.35 3.61 -5.78
N LEU A 62 -13.77 2.43 -5.52
CA LEU A 62 -12.52 2.28 -4.79
C LEU A 62 -11.36 3.03 -5.45
N ASP A 63 -11.17 2.82 -6.75
CA ASP A 63 -10.07 3.39 -7.51
C ASP A 63 -10.19 4.92 -7.59
N ASP A 64 -11.39 5.42 -7.93
CA ASP A 64 -11.66 6.86 -7.99
C ASP A 64 -11.47 7.54 -6.64
N ALA A 65 -11.98 6.93 -5.57
CA ALA A 65 -11.83 7.45 -4.21
C ALA A 65 -10.35 7.48 -3.78
N PHE A 66 -9.59 6.45 -4.15
CA PHE A 66 -8.17 6.37 -3.85
C PHE A 66 -7.39 7.48 -4.55
N MET A 67 -7.61 7.65 -5.86
CA MET A 67 -6.96 8.69 -6.66
C MET A 67 -7.28 10.11 -6.14
N GLN A 68 -8.52 10.35 -5.72
CA GLN A 68 -8.94 11.62 -5.13
C GLN A 68 -8.40 11.86 -3.71
N THR A 69 -8.19 10.79 -2.93
CA THR A 69 -7.78 10.92 -1.52
C THR A 69 -6.27 11.06 -1.37
N PHE A 70 -5.51 10.31 -2.18
CA PHE A 70 -4.07 10.17 -2.02
C PHE A 70 -3.28 10.88 -3.10
N HIS A 71 -3.86 11.15 -4.28
CA HIS A 71 -3.17 11.79 -5.42
C HIS A 71 -1.79 11.17 -5.69
N PRO A 72 -1.71 9.85 -5.94
CA PRO A 72 -0.43 9.19 -6.17
C PRO A 72 0.29 9.77 -7.41
N GLU A 73 1.62 9.76 -7.41
CA GLU A 73 2.41 10.27 -8.54
C GLU A 73 2.45 9.30 -9.72
N VAL A 74 2.02 8.06 -9.49
CA VAL A 74 1.86 7.03 -10.51
C VAL A 74 0.43 6.49 -10.50
N GLU A 75 -0.02 6.04 -11.66
CA GLU A 75 -1.36 5.52 -11.85
C GLU A 75 -1.47 4.09 -11.30
N ILE A 76 -2.58 3.80 -10.60
CA ILE A 76 -2.93 2.47 -10.12
C ILE A 76 -4.26 2.10 -10.76
N ASP A 77 -4.21 1.14 -11.68
CA ASP A 77 -5.38 0.74 -12.48
C ASP A 77 -6.40 -0.11 -11.69
N ASP A 78 -5.95 -0.81 -10.66
CA ASP A 78 -6.79 -1.67 -9.81
C ASP A 78 -6.29 -1.61 -8.36
N VAL A 79 -6.91 -0.75 -7.56
CA VAL A 79 -6.54 -0.54 -6.15
C VAL A 79 -6.90 -1.77 -5.31
N GLY A 80 -7.96 -2.49 -5.67
CA GLY A 80 -8.35 -3.72 -4.98
C GLY A 80 -7.30 -4.82 -5.14
N GLN A 81 -6.81 -5.01 -6.36
CA GLN A 81 -5.72 -5.95 -6.64
C GLN A 81 -4.43 -5.50 -5.96
N PHE A 82 -4.10 -4.21 -5.99
CA PHE A 82 -2.95 -3.66 -5.27
C PHE A 82 -2.99 -3.98 -3.77
N PHE A 83 -4.12 -3.74 -3.09
CA PHE A 83 -4.28 -4.07 -1.68
C PHE A 83 -4.21 -5.58 -1.43
N ALA A 84 -4.78 -6.40 -2.34
CA ALA A 84 -4.70 -7.86 -2.24
C ALA A 84 -3.25 -8.36 -2.31
N ASP A 85 -2.47 -7.88 -3.28
CA ASP A 85 -1.07 -8.27 -3.46
C ASP A 85 -0.21 -7.82 -2.27
N PHE A 86 -0.43 -6.59 -1.79
CA PHE A 86 0.26 -6.08 -0.61
C PHE A 86 0.00 -6.94 0.63
N ARG A 87 -1.27 -7.32 0.88
CA ARG A 87 -1.65 -8.21 1.97
C ARG A 87 -1.02 -9.60 1.83
N ALA A 88 -0.93 -10.13 0.61
CA ALA A 88 -0.31 -11.44 0.36
C ALA A 88 1.17 -11.44 0.75
N ILE A 89 1.90 -10.36 0.46
CA ILE A 89 3.32 -10.20 0.83
C ILE A 89 3.49 -10.03 2.35
N ILE A 90 2.59 -9.29 3.02
CA ILE A 90 2.59 -9.21 4.49
C ILE A 90 2.39 -10.61 5.10
N GLN A 91 1.48 -11.41 4.54
CA GLN A 91 1.21 -12.77 5.04
C GLN A 91 2.37 -13.73 4.80
N SER A 92 3.07 -13.62 3.66
CA SER A 92 4.24 -14.45 3.39
C SER A 92 5.36 -14.18 4.39
N LYS A 93 5.67 -12.90 4.70
CA LYS A 93 6.66 -12.52 5.73
C LYS A 93 6.37 -13.05 7.13
N ARG A 94 5.11 -13.27 7.49
CA ARG A 94 4.71 -13.77 8.82
C ARG A 94 4.84 -15.30 8.97
N ASN A 95 5.03 -16.01 7.86
CA ASN A 95 5.17 -17.47 7.83
C ASN A 95 6.63 -17.94 7.71
N VAL A 96 7.60 -17.02 7.80
CA VAL A 96 9.06 -17.30 7.74
C VAL A 96 9.69 -17.14 9.12
#